data_AF-A0AAE3ECL9-F1
#
_entry.id   AF-A0AAE3ECL9-F1
#
_cell.length_a   1.000
_cell.length_b   1.000
_cell.length_c   1.000
_cell.angle_alpha   90.00
_cell.angle_beta   90.00
_cell.angle_gamma   90.00
#
_symmetry.space_group_name_H-M   'P 1'
#
loop_
_entity.id
_entity.type
_entity.pdbx_description
1 polymer ?
#
loop_
_entity_poly.entity_id
_entity_poly.type
_entity_poly.pdbx_seq_one_letter_code
_entity_poly.pdbx_strand_id
1 'polypeptide(L)'
;MNLDKFLQELDLKNPPDERTCKQIYGFEIGNPGIAEKVMRMYEEAGLWYIRTLYGVYLEDQQAKERKTALEVSEWYHEEMKKRKEYKEHFIKEKMEELINRRTQNGS
;
A
#
# COMPACT_ATOMS: atom_id res chain seq x y z
N MET A 1 8.42 16.71 11.79
CA MET A 1 9.65 17.32 11.24
C MET A 1 9.30 17.81 9.84
N ASN A 2 9.57 19.06 9.50
CA ASN A 2 9.35 19.57 8.14
C ASN A 2 10.59 19.28 7.26
N LEU A 3 10.45 19.46 5.95
CA LEU A 3 11.50 19.15 4.99
C LEU A 3 12.77 19.99 5.21
N ASP A 4 12.62 21.28 5.49
CA ASP A 4 13.78 22.16 5.68
C ASP A 4 14.62 21.76 6.89
N LYS A 5 13.96 21.45 8.01
CA LYS A 5 14.63 20.96 9.22
C LYS A 5 15.32 19.62 8.97
N PHE A 6 14.68 18.72 8.23
CA PHE A 6 15.28 17.43 7.86
C PHE A 6 16.57 17.62 7.06
N LEU A 7 16.56 18.50 6.05
CA LEU A 7 17.74 18.76 5.22
C LEU A 7 18.88 19.42 6.02
N GLN A 8 18.56 20.28 6.98
CA GLN A 8 19.56 20.93 7.84
C GLN A 8 20.17 19.97 8.88
N GLU A 9 19.39 18.99 9.34
CA GLU A 9 19.78 18.03 10.37
C GLU A 9 20.32 16.70 9.79
N LEU A 10 20.62 16.64 8.48
CA LEU A 10 21.24 15.47 7.89
C LEU A 10 22.60 15.19 8.53
N ASP A 11 22.77 13.97 9.03
CA ASP A 11 24.04 13.53 9.60
C ASP A 11 25.00 13.09 8.49
N LEU A 12 25.62 14.08 7.84
CA LEU A 12 26.59 13.86 6.77
C LEU A 12 27.98 13.43 7.27
N LYS A 13 28.15 13.24 8.59
CA LYS A 13 29.42 12.79 9.18
C LYS A 13 29.41 11.30 9.48
N ASN A 14 28.23 10.71 9.62
CA ASN A 14 28.07 9.30 9.93
C ASN A 14 27.40 8.54 8.78
N PRO A 15 27.64 7.23 8.71
CA PRO A 15 26.89 6.32 7.87
C PRO A 15 25.37 6.52 7.88
N PRO A 16 24.70 6.69 6.72
CA PRO A 16 23.26 6.57 6.66
C PRO A 16 22.81 5.14 7.04
N ASP A 17 21.68 5.07 7.72
CA ASP A 17 21.06 3.84 8.20
C ASP A 17 19.64 3.66 7.63
N GLU A 18 18.97 2.58 8.02
CA GLU A 18 17.60 2.30 7.58
C GLU A 18 16.63 3.43 7.97
N ARG A 19 16.82 4.06 9.13
CA ARG A 19 16.00 5.19 9.58
C ARG A 19 16.14 6.37 8.62
N THR A 20 17.35 6.65 8.16
CA THR A 20 17.64 7.67 7.15
C THR A 20 16.89 7.37 5.85
N CYS A 21 16.96 6.14 5.34
CA CYS A 21 16.19 5.72 4.15
C CYS A 21 14.68 5.91 4.32
N LYS A 22 14.14 5.51 5.48
CA LYS A 22 12.72 5.68 5.80
C LYS A 22 12.30 7.15 5.80
N GLN A 23 13.12 8.04 6.34
CA GLN A 23 12.83 9.48 6.34
C GLN A 23 12.87 10.04 4.93
N ILE A 24 13.87 9.68 4.12
CA ILE A 24 13.97 10.09 2.72
C ILE A 24 12.72 9.68 1.94
N TYR A 25 12.34 8.39 2.03
CA TYR A 25 11.18 7.86 1.34
C TYR A 25 9.88 8.56 1.78
N GLY A 26 9.73 8.83 3.09
CA GLY A 26 8.59 9.56 3.62
C GLY A 26 8.45 10.98 3.08
N PHE A 27 9.57 11.69 2.86
CA PHE A 27 9.54 13.03 2.27
C PHE A 27 9.32 13.01 0.75
N GLU A 28 9.87 12.01 0.04
CA GLU A 28 9.73 11.86 -1.41
C GLU A 28 8.25 11.77 -1.84
N ILE A 29 7.40 11.08 -1.06
CA ILE A 29 5.96 10.93 -1.34
C ILE A 29 5.27 12.31 -1.50
N GLY A 30 5.63 13.27 -0.64
CA GLY A 30 5.03 14.60 -0.66
C GLY A 30 5.86 15.64 -1.42
N ASN A 31 7.12 15.32 -1.75
CA ASN A 31 8.10 16.25 -2.33
C ASN A 31 8.97 15.51 -3.36
N PRO A 32 8.46 15.31 -4.59
CA PRO A 32 9.19 14.58 -5.61
C PRO A 32 10.58 15.17 -5.89
N GLY A 33 11.60 14.32 -5.96
CA GLY A 33 12.99 14.69 -6.20
C GLY A 33 13.83 14.98 -4.96
N ILE A 34 13.26 14.88 -3.74
CA ILE A 34 14.02 15.03 -2.50
C ILE A 34 14.99 13.87 -2.27
N ALA A 35 14.62 12.65 -2.65
CA ALA A 35 15.50 11.50 -2.56
C ALA A 35 16.81 11.72 -3.31
N GLU A 36 16.74 12.19 -4.57
CA GLU A 36 17.93 12.50 -5.37
C GLU A 36 18.76 13.61 -4.75
N LYS A 37 18.11 14.68 -4.24
CA LYS A 37 18.80 15.78 -3.56
C LYS A 37 19.57 15.29 -2.34
N VAL A 38 18.95 14.49 -1.49
CA VAL A 38 19.58 13.96 -0.28
C VAL A 38 20.71 12.99 -0.62
N MET A 39 20.52 12.11 -1.60
CA MET A 39 21.58 11.21 -2.06
C MET A 39 22.82 11.99 -2.50
N ARG A 40 22.66 13.05 -3.30
CA ARG A 40 23.78 13.90 -3.72
C ARG A 40 24.52 14.53 -2.53
N MET A 41 23.79 15.02 -1.53
CA MET A 41 24.43 15.59 -0.33
C MET A 41 25.28 14.56 0.43
N TYR A 42 24.79 13.32 0.54
CA TYR A 42 25.58 12.22 1.12
C TYR A 42 26.79 11.85 0.24
N GLU A 43 26.63 11.78 -1.07
CA GLU A 43 27.72 11.50 -2.01
C GLU A 43 28.81 12.58 -1.96
N GLU A 44 28.43 13.85 -1.92
CA GLU A 44 29.35 14.99 -1.76
C GLU A 44 30.10 14.94 -0.42
N ALA A 45 29.49 14.36 0.61
CA ALA A 45 30.14 14.09 1.91
C ALA A 45 31.01 12.81 1.91
N GLY A 46 31.12 12.10 0.78
CA GLY A 46 31.88 10.86 0.65
C GLY A 46 31.12 9.59 1.05
N LEU A 47 29.84 9.70 1.39
CA LEU A 47 28.97 8.60 1.83
C LEU A 47 28.21 8.00 0.62
N TRP A 48 28.96 7.56 -0.38
CA TRP A 48 28.46 7.18 -1.71
C TRP A 48 27.49 5.97 -1.72
N TYR A 49 27.55 5.10 -0.71
CA TYR A 49 26.72 3.89 -0.67
C TYR A 49 25.26 4.14 -0.29
N ILE A 50 24.88 5.39 0.02
CA ILE A 50 23.48 5.79 0.27
C ILE A 50 22.54 5.34 -0.85
N ARG A 51 22.98 5.38 -2.11
CA ARG A 51 22.15 4.97 -3.25
C ARG A 51 21.82 3.49 -3.21
N THR A 52 22.83 2.65 -2.90
CA THR A 52 22.64 1.21 -2.74
C THR A 52 21.71 0.91 -1.58
N LEU A 53 21.95 1.54 -0.42
CA LEU A 53 21.14 1.37 0.78
C LEU A 53 19.66 1.75 0.52
N TYR A 54 19.44 2.93 -0.08
CA TYR A 54 18.09 3.40 -0.40
C TYR A 54 17.42 2.59 -1.50
N GLY A 55 18.18 2.10 -2.50
CA GLY A 55 17.66 1.20 -3.53
C GLY A 55 17.07 -0.07 -2.93
N VAL A 56 17.81 -0.74 -2.04
CA VAL A 56 17.32 -1.94 -1.31
C VAL A 56 16.08 -1.61 -0.49
N TYR A 57 16.09 -0.48 0.23
CA TYR A 57 14.92 -0.04 1.00
C TYR A 57 13.69 0.18 0.10
N LEU A 58 13.87 0.83 -1.05
CA LEU A 58 12.80 1.12 -1.99
C LEU A 58 12.21 -0.17 -2.58
N GLU A 59 13.05 -1.12 -2.96
CA GLU A 59 12.61 -2.43 -3.46
C GLU A 59 11.76 -3.19 -2.43
N ASP A 60 12.17 -3.17 -1.17
CA ASP A 60 11.41 -3.77 -0.06
C ASP A 60 10.05 -3.06 0.14
N GLN A 61 10.01 -1.72 0.12
CA GLN A 61 8.73 -1.00 0.22
C GLN A 61 7.80 -1.33 -0.95
N GLN A 62 8.32 -1.33 -2.17
CA GLN A 62 7.52 -1.69 -3.35
C GLN A 62 7.05 -3.15 -3.29
N ALA A 63 7.85 -4.07 -2.75
CA ALA A 63 7.43 -5.45 -2.54
C ALA A 63 6.29 -5.55 -1.52
N LYS A 64 6.37 -4.81 -0.41
CA LYS A 64 5.31 -4.73 0.61
C LYS A 64 4.02 -4.12 0.06
N GLU A 65 4.12 -3.05 -0.74
CA GLU A 65 2.99 -2.44 -1.42
C GLU A 65 2.30 -3.42 -2.39
N ARG A 66 3.08 -4.10 -3.24
CA ARG A 66 2.56 -5.12 -4.16
C ARG A 66 1.86 -6.25 -3.42
N LYS A 67 2.46 -6.76 -2.33
CA LYS A 67 1.85 -7.82 -1.52
C LYS A 67 0.53 -7.35 -0.89
N THR A 68 0.51 -6.15 -0.33
CA THR A 68 -0.71 -5.57 0.25
C THR A 68 -1.80 -5.40 -0.81
N ALA A 69 -1.44 -4.93 -2.01
CA ALA A 69 -2.39 -4.78 -3.11
C ALA A 69 -2.99 -6.13 -3.57
N LEU A 70 -2.19 -7.20 -3.60
CA LEU A 70 -2.67 -8.55 -3.89
C LEU A 70 -3.65 -9.03 -2.82
N GLU A 71 -3.28 -8.93 -1.54
CA GLU A 71 -4.15 -9.33 -0.42
C GLU A 71 -5.48 -8.56 -0.41
N VAL A 72 -5.44 -7.24 -0.69
CA VAL A 72 -6.65 -6.42 -0.81
C VAL A 72 -7.51 -6.84 -2.01
N SER A 73 -6.88 -7.16 -3.14
CA SER A 73 -7.57 -7.62 -4.35
C SER A 73 -8.24 -8.98 -4.13
N GLU A 74 -7.55 -9.93 -3.50
CA GLU A 74 -8.08 -11.24 -3.12
C GLU A 74 -9.26 -11.12 -2.17
N TRP A 75 -9.12 -10.31 -1.11
CA TRP A 75 -10.21 -10.04 -0.19
C TRP A 75 -11.44 -9.43 -0.89
N TYR A 76 -11.22 -8.46 -1.79
CA TYR A 76 -12.32 -7.83 -2.54
C TYR A 76 -13.03 -8.82 -3.45
N HIS A 77 -12.28 -9.73 -4.09
CA HIS A 77 -12.86 -10.77 -4.93
C HIS A 77 -13.74 -11.74 -4.11
N GLU A 78 -13.26 -12.19 -2.95
CA GLU A 78 -14.03 -13.04 -2.05
C GLU A 78 -15.30 -12.35 -1.53
N GLU A 79 -15.19 -11.08 -1.14
CA GLU A 79 -16.33 -10.30 -0.65
C GLU A 79 -17.41 -10.13 -1.74
N MET A 80 -17.01 -9.86 -2.97
CA MET A 80 -17.93 -9.76 -4.10
C MET A 80 -18.60 -11.10 -4.44
N LYS A 81 -17.85 -12.21 -4.34
CA LYS A 81 -18.39 -13.56 -4.50
C LYS A 81 -19.45 -13.87 -3.44
N LYS A 82 -19.16 -13.62 -2.16
CA LYS A 82 -20.12 -13.80 -1.05
C LYS A 82 -21.40 -12.98 -1.26
N ARG A 83 -21.27 -11.73 -1.69
CA ARG A 83 -22.43 -10.86 -1.99
C ARG A 83 -23.28 -11.39 -3.14
N LYS A 84 -22.66 -11.95 -4.18
CA LYS A 84 -23.37 -12.57 -5.30
C LYS A 84 -24.13 -13.81 -4.82
N GLU A 85 -23.45 -14.71 -4.12
CA GLU A 85 -24.05 -15.94 -3.57
C GLU A 85 -25.23 -15.62 -2.64
N TYR A 86 -25.10 -14.62 -1.77
CA TYR A 86 -26.18 -14.15 -0.90
C TYR A 86 -27.39 -13.66 -1.71
N LYS A 87 -27.18 -12.85 -2.76
CA LYS A 87 -28.27 -12.36 -3.60
C LYS A 87 -28.97 -13.49 -4.36
N GLU A 88 -28.21 -14.43 -4.89
CA GLU A 88 -28.75 -15.60 -5.59
C GLU A 88 -29.60 -16.47 -4.64
N HIS A 89 -29.10 -16.72 -3.43
CA HIS A 89 -29.85 -17.45 -2.39
C HIS A 89 -31.14 -16.73 -2.03
N PHE A 90 -31.06 -15.42 -1.75
CA PHE A 90 -32.22 -14.61 -1.40
C PHE A 90 -33.29 -14.61 -2.49
N ILE A 91 -32.90 -14.45 -3.76
CA ILE A 91 -33.83 -14.51 -4.89
C ILE A 91 -34.49 -15.87 -4.97
N LYS A 92 -33.71 -16.96 -4.82
CA LYS A 92 -34.23 -18.32 -4.85
C LYS A 92 -35.27 -18.56 -3.76
N GLU A 93 -34.96 -18.21 -2.51
CA GLU A 93 -35.90 -18.33 -1.39
C GLU A 93 -37.19 -17.54 -1.64
N LYS A 94 -37.09 -16.30 -2.14
CA LYS A 94 -38.26 -15.48 -2.43
C LYS A 94 -39.11 -16.04 -3.56
N MET A 95 -38.49 -16.64 -4.58
CA MET A 95 -39.21 -17.31 -5.65
C MET A 95 -39.93 -18.58 -5.14
N GLU A 96 -39.30 -19.37 -4.28
CA GLU A 96 -39.92 -20.55 -3.64
C GLU A 96 -41.10 -20.16 -2.73
N GLU A 97 -40.96 -19.10 -1.92
CA GLU A 97 -42.07 -18.54 -1.13
C GLU A 97 -43.26 -18.14 -2.01
N LEU A 98 -43.00 -17.46 -3.14
CA LEU A 98 -44.05 -17.03 -4.06
C LEU A 98 -44.77 -18.20 -4.73
N ILE A 99 -44.02 -19.25 -5.12
CA ILE A 99 -44.58 -20.47 -5.70
C ILE A 99 -45.48 -21.16 -4.67
N ASN A 100 -45.00 -21.35 -3.44
CA ASN A 100 -45.77 -22.02 -2.39
C ASN A 100 -47.07 -21.28 -2.05
N ARG A 101 -47.03 -19.93 -1.98
CA ARG A 101 -48.24 -19.11 -1.78
C ARG A 101 -49.27 -19.26 -2.90
N ARG A 102 -48.83 -19.36 -4.16
CA ARG A 102 -49.75 -19.57 -5.29
C ARG A 102 -50.42 -20.95 -5.23
N THR A 103 -49.67 -21.98 -4.88
CA THR A 103 -50.19 -23.35 -4.77
C THR A 103 -51.23 -23.48 -3.64
N GLN A 104 -51.04 -22.78 -2.52
CA GLN A 104 -51.98 -22.80 -1.38
C GLN A 104 -53.26 -21.99 -1.62
N ASN A 105 -53.21 -20.90 -2.40
CA ASN A 105 -54.37 -20.06 -2.70
C ASN A 105 -55.20 -20.54 -3.91
N GLY A 106 -54.74 -21.59 -4.61
CA GLY A 106 -55.42 -22.20 -5.77
C GLY A 106 -56.07 -23.56 -5.50
N SER A 107 -56.07 -24.02 -4.24
CA SER A 107 -56.81 -25.20 -3.75
C SER A 107 -57.98 -24.75 -2.87
#